data_AF-A0A3D4VZ18-F1
#
_entry.id   AF-A0A3D4VZ18-F1
#
_cell.length_a   1.000
_cell.length_b   1.000
_cell.length_c   1.000
_cell.angle_alpha   90.00
_cell.angle_beta   90.00
_cell.angle_gamma   90.00
#
_symmetry.space_group_name_H-M   'P 1'
#
loop_
_entity.id
_entity.type
_entity.pdbx_description
1 polymer ?
#
loop_
_entity_poly.entity_id
_entity_poly.type
_entity_poly.pdbx_seq_one_letter_code
_entity_poly.pdbx_strand_id
1 'polypeptide(L)'
;MKFLVINGPNLNLTQFTEPGMEGQIDFNTLLDYIEAGCAQMDVQVDFFQSNHEGDLIDEIQSAAGRADGIILNPGGYAYYSVAILEALQVCGVPAVEVMLADPSGKEPFRSVDVVSFGCQGRFAGEGVSGYLHACAYLVQLLRLDGGAQTHLVQ
;
A
#
# COMPACT_ATOMS: atom_id res chain seq x y z
N MET A 1 10.17 5.89 12.02
CA MET A 1 9.07 4.89 11.90
C MET A 1 9.52 3.84 10.91
N LYS A 2 8.92 2.66 10.95
CA LYS A 2 9.17 1.60 9.96
C LYS A 2 7.85 1.18 9.30
N PHE A 3 7.75 1.30 7.99
CA PHE A 3 6.58 0.88 7.23
C PHE A 3 6.87 -0.35 6.37
N LEU A 4 5.83 -1.12 6.10
CA LEU A 4 5.88 -2.26 5.22
C LEU A 4 5.09 -1.94 3.95
N VAL A 5 5.78 -1.97 2.81
CA VAL A 5 5.19 -1.70 1.50
C VAL A 5 4.91 -3.04 0.81
N ILE A 6 3.62 -3.34 0.63
CA ILE A 6 3.13 -4.60 0.08
C ILE A 6 2.55 -4.36 -1.31
N ASN A 7 3.00 -5.12 -2.29
CA ASN A 7 2.52 -5.07 -3.66
C ASN A 7 1.91 -6.41 -4.07
N GLY A 8 0.66 -6.35 -4.52
CA GLY A 8 -0.09 -7.50 -4.98
C GLY A 8 0.32 -7.99 -6.38
N PRO A 9 -0.58 -8.71 -7.05
CA PRO A 9 -0.24 -9.49 -8.22
C PRO A 9 0.07 -8.60 -9.44
N ASN A 10 1.03 -9.07 -10.24
CA ASN A 10 1.51 -8.49 -11.50
C ASN A 10 2.27 -7.16 -11.39
N LEU A 11 2.37 -6.53 -10.21
CA LEU A 11 3.17 -5.30 -10.06
C LEU A 11 4.65 -5.55 -10.39
N ASN A 12 5.17 -6.74 -10.13
CA ASN A 12 6.52 -7.15 -10.50
C ASN A 12 6.80 -7.12 -12.01
N LEU A 13 5.77 -7.18 -12.85
CA LEU A 13 5.88 -7.13 -14.32
C LEU A 13 5.46 -5.77 -14.89
N THR A 14 4.89 -4.89 -14.07
CA THR A 14 4.29 -3.66 -14.58
C THR A 14 5.38 -2.65 -14.90
N GLN A 15 5.27 -2.02 -16.06
CA GLN A 15 6.10 -0.90 -16.47
C GLN A 15 5.28 0.38 -16.36
N PHE A 16 5.89 1.41 -15.81
CA PHE A 16 5.22 2.68 -15.55
C PHE A 16 5.86 3.79 -16.38
N THR A 17 5.13 4.88 -16.57
CA THR A 17 5.67 6.11 -17.16
C THR A 17 5.21 7.23 -16.26
N GLU A 18 6.16 7.94 -15.66
CA GLU A 18 5.87 9.05 -14.74
C GLU A 18 6.32 10.37 -15.38
N PRO A 19 5.48 11.41 -15.36
CA PRO A 19 5.90 12.74 -15.80
C PRO A 19 7.15 13.21 -15.05
N GLY A 20 8.19 13.60 -15.79
CA GLY A 20 9.46 14.07 -15.22
C GLY A 20 10.52 12.98 -15.02
N MET A 21 10.20 11.70 -15.31
CA MET A 21 11.19 10.63 -15.42
C MET A 21 11.43 10.26 -16.88
N GLU A 22 12.69 10.06 -17.26
CA GLU A 22 13.03 9.58 -18.61
C GLU A 22 12.83 8.07 -18.71
N GLY A 23 12.03 7.65 -19.67
CA GLY A 23 11.85 6.23 -20.01
C GLY A 23 10.76 5.53 -19.19
N GLN A 24 10.73 4.21 -19.32
CA GLN A 24 9.85 3.35 -18.53
C GLN A 24 10.50 3.04 -17.20
N ILE A 25 9.71 3.10 -16.14
CA ILE A 25 10.10 2.77 -14.78
C ILE A 25 9.71 1.31 -14.57
N ASP A 26 10.67 0.47 -14.18
CA ASP A 26 10.40 -0.91 -13.80
C ASP A 26 10.10 -1.02 -12.30
N PHE A 27 9.77 -2.24 -11.85
CA PHE A 27 9.40 -2.46 -10.45
C PHE A 27 10.53 -2.10 -9.48
N ASN A 28 11.79 -2.40 -9.81
CA ASN A 28 12.92 -2.07 -8.94
C ASN A 28 13.10 -0.56 -8.81
N THR A 29 12.97 0.18 -9.91
CA THR A 29 13.06 1.64 -9.91
C THR A 29 11.91 2.26 -9.11
N LEU A 30 10.72 1.65 -9.11
CA LEU A 30 9.63 2.04 -8.22
C LEU A 30 10.01 1.84 -6.74
N LEU A 31 10.62 0.71 -6.37
CA LEU A 31 11.06 0.46 -4.99
C LEU A 31 12.11 1.49 -4.55
N ASP A 32 13.11 1.75 -5.40
CA ASP A 32 14.16 2.75 -5.14
C ASP A 32 13.55 4.16 -4.92
N TYR A 33 12.56 4.53 -5.74
CA TYR A 33 11.83 5.78 -5.60
C TYR A 33 11.09 5.88 -4.25
N ILE A 34 10.39 4.81 -3.86
CA ILE A 34 9.65 4.75 -2.60
C ILE A 34 10.61 4.83 -1.41
N GLU A 35 11.71 4.07 -1.43
CA GLU A 35 12.71 4.06 -0.36
C GLU A 35 13.34 5.45 -0.19
N ALA A 36 13.79 6.06 -1.28
CA ALA A 36 14.39 7.39 -1.24
C ALA A 36 13.41 8.47 -0.74
N GLY A 37 12.15 8.42 -1.15
CA GLY A 37 11.13 9.37 -0.70
C GLY A 37 10.74 9.16 0.77
N CYS A 38 10.60 7.92 1.23
CA CYS A 38 10.32 7.62 2.63
C CYS A 38 11.47 8.00 3.55
N ALA A 39 12.72 7.81 3.11
CA ALA A 39 13.90 8.22 3.86
C ALA A 39 13.94 9.73 4.13
N GLN A 40 13.47 10.56 3.18
CA GLN A 40 13.35 12.02 3.38
C GLN A 40 12.32 12.41 4.47
N MET A 41 11.46 11.47 4.87
CA MET A 41 10.47 11.63 5.94
C MET A 41 10.87 10.92 7.24
N ASP A 42 12.13 10.46 7.37
CA ASP A 42 12.64 9.65 8.48
C ASP A 42 11.86 8.33 8.69
N VAL A 43 11.41 7.74 7.57
CA VAL A 43 10.71 6.45 7.53
C VAL A 43 11.58 5.41 6.85
N GLN A 44 11.82 4.30 7.54
CA GLN A 44 12.40 3.09 6.95
C GLN A 44 11.30 2.25 6.31
N VAL A 45 11.59 1.58 5.20
CA VAL A 45 10.64 0.72 4.51
C VAL A 45 11.21 -0.68 4.28
N ASP A 46 10.38 -1.69 4.50
CA ASP A 46 10.59 -3.03 3.96
C ASP A 46 9.62 -3.24 2.80
N PHE A 47 10.03 -4.03 1.80
CA PHE A 47 9.21 -4.32 0.63
C PHE A 47 8.82 -5.79 0.57
N PHE A 48 7.56 -6.05 0.22
CA PHE A 48 7.07 -7.38 -0.11
C PHE A 48 6.23 -7.34 -1.37
N GLN A 49 6.36 -8.36 -2.21
CA GLN A 49 5.54 -8.53 -3.40
C GLN A 49 5.19 -10.01 -3.55
N SER A 50 3.91 -10.31 -3.81
CA SER A 50 3.50 -11.65 -4.20
C SER A 50 2.32 -11.64 -5.16
N ASN A 51 2.26 -12.69 -5.99
CA ASN A 51 1.12 -13.02 -6.82
C ASN A 51 0.12 -13.96 -6.13
N HIS A 52 0.42 -14.40 -4.90
CA HIS A 52 -0.41 -15.31 -4.14
C HIS A 52 -1.11 -14.56 -3.01
N GLU A 53 -2.44 -14.65 -2.97
CA GLU A 53 -3.27 -14.00 -1.95
C GLU A 53 -2.86 -14.38 -0.52
N GLY A 54 -2.60 -15.68 -0.28
CA GLY A 54 -2.17 -16.18 1.03
C GLY A 54 -0.87 -15.55 1.51
N ASP A 55 0.12 -15.39 0.63
CA ASP A 55 1.40 -14.77 0.98
C ASP A 55 1.21 -13.30 1.40
N LEU A 56 0.32 -12.57 0.73
CA LEU A 56 0.01 -11.18 1.10
C LEU A 56 -0.68 -11.12 2.46
N ILE A 57 -1.60 -12.04 2.73
CA ILE A 57 -2.29 -12.17 4.02
C ILE A 57 -1.29 -12.47 5.13
N ASP A 58 -0.41 -13.45 4.92
CA ASP A 58 0.61 -13.83 5.90
C ASP A 58 1.54 -12.66 6.19
N GLU A 59 1.97 -11.92 5.15
CA GLU A 59 2.82 -10.74 5.35
C GLU A 59 2.08 -9.63 6.12
N ILE A 60 0.81 -9.36 5.83
CA ILE A 60 -0.03 -8.40 6.58
C ILE A 60 -0.13 -8.80 8.06
N GLN A 61 -0.48 -10.06 8.36
CA GLN A 61 -0.61 -10.55 9.74
C GLN A 61 0.70 -10.41 10.51
N SER A 62 1.79 -10.65 9.81
CA SER A 62 3.11 -10.68 10.39
C SER A 62 3.66 -9.27 10.68
N ALA A 63 3.08 -8.21 10.11
CA ALA A 63 3.48 -6.82 10.30
C ALA A 63 3.45 -6.36 11.78
N ALA A 64 2.54 -6.91 12.58
CA ALA A 64 2.41 -6.59 13.99
C ALA A 64 3.74 -6.80 14.75
N GLY A 65 4.24 -5.72 15.37
CA GLY A 65 5.53 -5.73 16.08
C GLY A 65 6.77 -5.61 15.19
N ARG A 66 6.62 -5.54 13.87
CA ARG A 66 7.71 -5.30 12.90
C ARG A 66 7.59 -4.00 12.12
N ALA A 67 6.37 -3.53 11.90
CA ALA A 67 6.07 -2.29 11.22
C ALA A 67 5.06 -1.46 12.02
N ASP A 68 5.20 -0.14 11.93
CA ASP A 68 4.30 0.85 12.50
C ASP A 68 3.09 1.13 11.57
N GLY A 69 3.21 0.81 10.28
CA GLY A 69 2.19 1.06 9.27
C GLY A 69 2.41 0.25 7.98
N ILE A 70 1.35 0.06 7.20
CA ILE A 70 1.34 -0.71 5.94
C ILE A 70 0.93 0.21 4.78
N ILE A 71 1.70 0.18 3.68
CA ILE A 71 1.30 0.78 2.41
C ILE A 71 1.03 -0.38 1.45
N LEU A 72 -0.23 -0.55 1.04
CA LEU A 72 -0.67 -1.71 0.26
C LEU A 72 -1.15 -1.28 -1.12
N ASN A 73 -0.56 -1.83 -2.17
CA ASN A 73 -1.18 -1.87 -3.49
C ASN A 73 -1.73 -3.29 -3.73
N PRO A 74 -3.05 -3.52 -3.58
CA PRO A 74 -3.61 -4.87 -3.69
C PRO A 74 -3.69 -5.38 -5.14
N GLY A 75 -3.40 -4.52 -6.14
CA GLY A 75 -3.49 -4.88 -7.54
C GLY A 75 -4.87 -5.42 -7.92
N GLY A 76 -4.90 -6.61 -8.54
CA GLY A 76 -6.16 -7.26 -8.90
C GLY A 76 -7.02 -7.69 -7.70
N TYR A 77 -6.42 -7.91 -6.53
CA TYR A 77 -7.13 -8.38 -5.34
C TYR A 77 -8.04 -7.33 -4.72
N ALA A 78 -7.86 -6.05 -5.05
CA ALA A 78 -8.69 -4.93 -4.60
C ALA A 78 -10.19 -5.24 -4.74
N TYR A 79 -10.57 -5.88 -5.84
CA TYR A 79 -11.97 -6.00 -6.26
C TYR A 79 -12.70 -7.23 -5.73
N TYR A 80 -12.01 -8.15 -5.05
CA TYR A 80 -12.64 -9.39 -4.61
C TYR A 80 -12.07 -10.02 -3.33
N SER A 81 -10.89 -9.62 -2.87
CA SER A 81 -10.26 -10.26 -1.72
C SER A 81 -10.84 -9.76 -0.40
N VAL A 82 -11.92 -10.41 0.03
CA VAL A 82 -12.44 -10.27 1.41
C VAL A 82 -11.38 -10.75 2.42
N ALA A 83 -10.57 -11.74 2.05
CA ALA A 83 -9.55 -12.29 2.93
C ALA A 83 -8.43 -11.28 3.26
N ILE A 84 -7.98 -10.48 2.29
CA ILE A 84 -7.03 -9.38 2.55
C ILE A 84 -7.68 -8.27 3.39
N LEU A 85 -8.94 -7.91 3.11
CA LEU A 85 -9.69 -6.97 3.95
C LEU A 85 -9.70 -7.43 5.42
N GLU A 86 -10.10 -8.67 5.68
CA GLU A 86 -10.18 -9.21 7.04
C GLU A 86 -8.80 -9.25 7.70
N ALA A 87 -7.73 -9.59 6.96
CA ALA A 87 -6.37 -9.56 7.46
C ALA A 87 -5.96 -8.15 7.93
N LEU A 88 -6.30 -7.10 7.16
CA LEU A 88 -6.03 -5.71 7.53
C LEU A 88 -6.80 -5.30 8.79
N GLN A 89 -8.08 -5.70 8.91
CA GLN A 89 -8.91 -5.37 10.06
C GLN A 89 -8.39 -5.97 11.37
N VAL A 90 -7.78 -7.16 11.32
CA VAL A 90 -7.35 -7.88 12.52
C VAL A 90 -5.85 -7.77 12.83
N CYS A 91 -5.02 -7.33 11.89
CA CYS A 91 -3.56 -7.27 12.11
C CYS A 91 -3.12 -6.23 13.16
N GLY A 92 -3.97 -5.24 13.47
CA GLY A 92 -3.67 -4.21 14.46
C GLY A 92 -2.58 -3.21 14.05
N VAL A 93 -2.29 -3.11 12.75
CA VAL A 93 -1.35 -2.14 12.17
C VAL A 93 -2.13 -1.28 11.16
N PRO A 94 -2.05 0.06 11.22
CA PRO A 94 -2.76 0.91 10.27
C PRO A 94 -2.23 0.71 8.85
N ALA A 95 -3.13 0.69 7.88
CA ALA A 95 -2.84 0.49 6.47
C ALA A 95 -3.42 1.61 5.60
N VAL A 96 -2.71 1.95 4.54
CA VAL A 96 -3.16 2.85 3.49
C VAL A 96 -3.07 2.14 2.15
N GLU A 97 -4.13 2.24 1.36
CA GLU A 97 -4.18 1.68 0.01
C GLU A 97 -3.56 2.64 -1.02
N VAL A 98 -2.82 2.10 -1.97
CA VAL A 98 -2.28 2.81 -3.13
C VAL A 98 -2.67 2.10 -4.42
N MET A 99 -3.20 2.85 -5.38
CA MET A 99 -3.48 2.37 -6.73
C MET A 99 -2.86 3.33 -7.73
N LEU A 100 -1.91 2.87 -8.53
CA LEU A 100 -1.16 3.71 -9.48
C LEU A 100 -2.07 4.45 -10.48
N ALA A 101 -3.17 3.79 -10.90
CA ALA A 101 -4.17 4.37 -11.79
C ALA A 101 -5.51 4.45 -11.08
N ASP A 102 -6.33 5.45 -11.44
CA ASP A 102 -7.71 5.53 -10.96
C ASP A 102 -8.50 4.36 -11.58
N PRO A 103 -9.13 3.49 -10.77
CA PRO A 103 -10.00 2.44 -11.27
C PRO A 103 -11.38 2.96 -11.72
N SER A 104 -11.74 4.19 -11.36
CA SER A 104 -13.03 4.80 -11.67
C SER A 104 -13.27 4.89 -13.19
N GLY A 105 -14.50 4.57 -13.62
CA GLY A 105 -14.90 4.66 -15.02
C GLY A 105 -14.31 3.57 -15.94
N LYS A 106 -13.62 2.57 -15.38
CA LYS A 106 -13.18 1.36 -16.11
C LYS A 106 -14.28 0.29 -16.15
N GLU A 107 -13.91 -0.98 -16.12
CA GLU A 107 -14.87 -2.08 -16.19
C GLU A 107 -15.79 -2.11 -14.96
N PRO A 108 -17.07 -2.50 -15.10
CA PRO A 108 -18.03 -2.51 -13.98
C PRO A 108 -17.57 -3.33 -12.77
N PHE A 109 -16.81 -4.41 -12.97
CA PHE A 109 -16.31 -5.22 -11.86
C PHE A 109 -15.26 -4.52 -11.00
N ARG A 110 -14.70 -3.38 -11.45
CA ARG A 110 -13.76 -2.55 -10.68
C ARG A 110 -14.44 -1.45 -9.87
N SER A 111 -15.78 -1.38 -9.90
CA SER A 111 -16.52 -0.33 -9.21
C SER A 111 -16.55 -0.47 -7.68
N VAL A 112 -16.24 -1.66 -7.17
CA VAL A 112 -16.18 -1.94 -5.73
C VAL A 112 -14.75 -2.36 -5.39
N ASP A 113 -14.13 -1.61 -4.48
CA ASP A 113 -12.84 -1.92 -3.91
C ASP A 113 -13.05 -2.45 -2.50
N VAL A 114 -13.00 -3.78 -2.34
CA VAL A 114 -13.28 -4.46 -1.09
C VAL A 114 -12.14 -4.23 -0.10
N VAL A 115 -10.89 -4.18 -0.58
CA VAL A 115 -9.71 -4.02 0.29
C VAL A 115 -9.69 -2.63 0.93
N SER A 116 -10.15 -1.60 0.22
CA SER A 116 -10.20 -0.23 0.71
C SER A 116 -10.90 -0.05 2.06
N PHE A 117 -11.89 -0.92 2.40
CA PHE A 117 -12.61 -0.86 3.66
C PHE A 117 -11.75 -1.22 4.89
N GLY A 118 -10.58 -1.85 4.70
CA GLY A 118 -9.62 -2.17 5.75
C GLY A 118 -8.55 -1.09 5.96
N CYS A 119 -8.53 -0.06 5.12
CA CYS A 119 -7.49 0.98 5.11
C CYS A 119 -8.01 2.29 5.71
N GLN A 120 -7.13 3.06 6.35
CA GLN A 120 -7.47 4.39 6.91
C GLN A 120 -7.43 5.49 5.85
N GLY A 121 -6.74 5.24 4.74
CA GLY A 121 -6.64 6.15 3.60
C GLY A 121 -6.48 5.38 2.30
N ARG A 122 -6.72 6.08 1.19
CA ARG A 122 -6.58 5.55 -0.17
C ARG A 122 -6.07 6.63 -1.11
N PHE A 123 -5.02 6.32 -1.85
CA PHE A 123 -4.42 7.19 -2.87
C PHE A 123 -4.46 6.47 -4.22
N ALA A 124 -5.39 6.87 -5.09
CA ALA A 124 -5.63 6.22 -6.37
C ALA A 124 -5.48 7.20 -7.54
N GLY A 125 -4.75 6.81 -8.59
CA GLY A 125 -4.58 7.61 -9.81
C GLY A 125 -3.46 8.65 -9.78
N GLU A 126 -2.62 8.61 -8.76
CA GLU A 126 -1.51 9.56 -8.57
C GLU A 126 -0.16 9.03 -9.06
N GLY A 127 -0.17 7.96 -9.86
CA GLY A 127 1.06 7.33 -10.34
C GLY A 127 1.93 6.82 -9.19
N VAL A 128 3.24 6.86 -9.38
CA VAL A 128 4.21 6.40 -8.36
C VAL A 128 4.20 7.29 -7.12
N SER A 129 3.82 8.56 -7.27
CA SER A 129 3.77 9.55 -6.19
C SER A 129 2.76 9.18 -5.09
N GLY A 130 1.72 8.41 -5.44
CA GLY A 130 0.71 7.93 -4.47
C GLY A 130 1.31 7.15 -3.30
N TYR A 131 2.43 6.44 -3.49
CA TYR A 131 3.13 5.77 -2.39
C TYR A 131 3.73 6.75 -1.38
N LEU A 132 4.27 7.88 -1.84
CA LEU A 132 4.85 8.88 -0.95
C LEU A 132 3.76 9.66 -0.22
N HIS A 133 2.63 9.94 -0.88
CA HIS A 133 1.48 10.54 -0.22
C HIS A 133 0.87 9.61 0.84
N ALA A 134 0.78 8.31 0.56
CA ALA A 134 0.38 7.31 1.55
C ALA A 134 1.33 7.27 2.76
N CYS A 135 2.64 7.32 2.53
CA CYS A 135 3.63 7.41 3.59
C CYS A 135 3.44 8.67 4.44
N ALA A 136 3.32 9.85 3.83
CA ALA A 136 3.10 11.10 4.53
C ALA A 136 1.81 11.08 5.38
N TYR A 137 0.74 10.50 4.84
CA TYR A 137 -0.52 10.30 5.56
C TYR A 137 -0.31 9.42 6.81
N LEU A 138 0.34 8.26 6.68
CA LEU A 138 0.61 7.36 7.81
C LEU A 138 1.49 8.01 8.87
N VAL A 139 2.53 8.75 8.47
CA VAL A 139 3.38 9.50 9.40
C VAL A 139 2.55 10.49 10.20
N GLN A 140 1.64 11.22 9.55
CA GLN A 140 0.77 12.15 10.23
C GLN A 140 -0.20 11.44 11.18
N LEU A 141 -0.86 10.38 10.72
CA LEU A 141 -1.79 9.57 11.52
C LEU A 141 -1.12 9.07 12.81
N LEU A 142 0.05 8.46 12.69
CA LEU A 142 0.79 7.88 13.82
C LEU A 142 1.38 8.92 14.78
N ARG A 143 1.66 10.14 14.31
CA ARG A 143 2.11 11.26 15.17
C ARG A 143 1.00 11.84 16.01
N LEU A 144 -0.24 11.85 15.51
CA LEU A 144 -1.38 12.46 16.19
C LEU A 144 -1.99 11.53 17.25
N ASP A 145 -2.00 10.22 17.01
CA ASP A 145 -2.76 9.26 17.83
C ASP A 145 -1.95 8.44 18.85
N GLY A 146 -0.65 8.74 19.00
CA GLY A 146 0.16 8.23 20.12
C GLY A 146 0.63 6.77 20.03
N GLY A 147 0.64 6.16 18.83
CA GLY A 147 1.23 4.84 18.57
C GLY A 147 0.27 3.85 17.91
N ALA A 148 0.81 2.77 17.33
CA ALA A 148 0.10 1.83 16.44
C ALA A 148 -1.13 1.13 17.04
N GLN A 149 -1.32 1.10 18.37
CA GLN A 149 -2.40 0.34 19.02
C GLN A 149 -3.79 1.00 18.96
N THR A 150 -3.91 2.24 18.47
CA THR A 150 -5.17 2.99 18.48
C THR A 150 -6.03 2.76 17.22
N HIS A 151 -5.53 2.00 16.23
CA HIS A 151 -6.15 1.92 14.89
C HIS A 151 -6.72 0.52 14.59
N LEU A 152 -7.87 0.20 15.19
CA LEU A 152 -8.73 -0.88 14.70
C LEU A 152 -9.90 -0.24 13.94
N VAL A 153 -9.99 -0.47 12.63
CA VAL A 153 -11.17 -0.13 11.83
C VAL A 153 -12.22 -1.21 12.12
N GLN A 154 -13.32 -0.81 12.78
CA GLN A 154 -14.48 -1.68 13.00
C GLN A 154 -15.29 -1.88 11.73
#